data_AF-A0A7Y4ZTJ9-F1
#
_entry.id   AF-A0A7Y4ZTJ9-F1
#
_cell.length_a   1.000
_cell.length_b   1.000
_cell.length_c   1.000
_cell.angle_alpha   90.00
_cell.angle_beta   90.00
_cell.angle_gamma   90.00
#
_symmetry.space_group_name_H-M   'P 1'
#
loop_
_entity.id
_entity.type
_entity.pdbx_description
1 polymer ?
#
loop_
_entity_poly.entity_id
_entity_poly.type
_entity_poly.pdbx_seq_one_letter_code
_entity_poly.pdbx_strand_id
1 'polypeptide(L)'
;DHQGATGIGGHACTGCHAPHNPAAPQSCATCHARTQAFAANKVPAHANCESCHSPHNPLGAPPTQSCAKCHGNVKATHAGHANDRCIDCHVPHPGDKQVSLNSPHGSALSCSTCHTKATSDTAFHNAKTACSSCHTPHQFQLASSATGAVCVRCHAGEQHATSTSKGHTECAKCHGTVHAPHKSESCASCHGAEAKTAPAGHAKCVSCHTPHDGKQKAGQTCATCHAKEGSSAHAKVAGGCATCHRPHGPSGVASPPACATCHKDLGGMHRIKAKAGGLAHAACATCHAQHEPAKADRAVCLSCHTDRKDHQPTAAKCNGCHVFKD
;
A
#
# COMPACT_ATOMS: atom_id res chain seq x y z
N ASP A 1 60.86 -6.75 45.04
CA ASP A 1 60.29 -7.98 45.61
C ASP A 1 59.00 -8.28 44.87
N HIS A 2 59.06 -9.14 43.83
CA HIS A 2 57.97 -9.35 42.86
C HIS A 2 57.41 -10.78 42.91
N GLN A 3 57.79 -11.58 43.92
CA GLN A 3 57.47 -13.01 43.96
C GLN A 3 56.00 -13.34 44.30
N GLY A 4 55.13 -12.34 44.47
CA GLY A 4 53.72 -12.54 44.81
C GLY A 4 52.69 -11.94 43.83
N ALA A 5 53.12 -11.22 42.78
CA ALA A 5 52.18 -10.63 41.84
C ALA A 5 51.77 -11.69 40.81
N THR A 6 50.71 -12.44 41.10
CA THR A 6 50.03 -13.23 40.06
C THR A 6 49.59 -12.26 38.97
N GLY A 7 50.04 -12.57 37.77
CA GLY A 7 49.75 -11.82 36.58
C GLY A 7 48.25 -11.55 36.34
N ILE A 8 47.93 -10.51 35.58
CA ILE A 8 46.55 -10.09 35.35
C ILE A 8 45.85 -11.04 34.36
N GLY A 9 44.69 -11.56 34.73
CA GLY A 9 43.89 -12.42 33.85
C GLY A 9 44.64 -13.66 33.34
N GLY A 10 45.59 -14.18 34.12
CA GLY A 10 46.41 -15.34 33.74
C GLY A 10 47.75 -15.02 33.06
N HIS A 11 48.10 -13.74 32.84
CA HIS A 11 49.35 -13.34 32.16
C HIS A 11 50.42 -12.86 33.15
N ALA A 12 51.56 -13.55 33.25
CA ALA A 12 52.68 -13.12 34.08
C ALA A 12 53.15 -11.69 33.73
N CYS A 13 53.59 -10.92 34.74
CA CYS A 13 54.03 -9.53 34.57
C CYS A 13 55.15 -9.39 33.52
N THR A 14 56.05 -10.36 33.46
CA THR A 14 57.15 -10.42 32.49
C THR A 14 56.71 -10.69 31.05
N GLY A 15 55.47 -11.11 30.85
CA GLY A 15 54.85 -11.27 29.53
C GLY A 15 54.44 -9.94 28.89
N CYS A 16 54.36 -8.85 29.67
CA CYS A 16 54.04 -7.51 29.17
C CYS A 16 55.18 -6.51 29.43
N HIS A 17 55.95 -6.71 30.50
CA HIS A 17 57.05 -5.84 30.90
C HIS A 17 58.40 -6.55 30.76
N ALA A 18 59.41 -5.84 30.27
CA ALA A 18 60.77 -6.37 30.26
C ALA A 18 61.33 -6.44 31.70
N PRO A 19 61.99 -7.55 32.11
CA PRO A 19 62.50 -7.74 33.48
C PRO A 19 63.47 -6.65 33.98
N HIS A 20 64.17 -5.96 33.07
CA HIS A 20 65.11 -4.87 33.37
C HIS A 20 64.70 -3.53 32.73
N ASN A 21 63.48 -3.44 32.20
CA ASN A 21 62.90 -2.19 31.72
C ASN A 21 61.37 -2.20 31.90
N PRO A 22 60.87 -2.17 33.15
CA PRO A 22 59.44 -2.24 33.43
C PRO A 22 58.67 -0.99 32.96
N ALA A 23 59.36 0.11 32.66
CA ALA A 23 58.76 1.37 32.21
C ALA A 23 58.30 1.36 30.74
N ALA A 24 58.72 0.39 29.94
CA ALA A 24 58.35 0.27 28.53
C ALA A 24 57.56 -1.03 28.28
N PRO A 25 56.24 -1.05 28.56
CA PRO A 25 55.41 -2.22 28.31
C PRO A 25 55.24 -2.48 26.80
N GLN A 26 55.04 -3.74 26.43
CA GLN A 26 54.63 -4.10 25.07
C GLN A 26 53.20 -3.59 24.78
N SER A 27 52.94 -3.21 23.53
CA SER A 27 51.58 -2.88 23.09
C SER A 27 50.66 -4.10 23.19
N CYS A 28 49.41 -3.88 23.59
CA CYS A 28 48.37 -4.90 23.61
C CYS A 28 48.23 -5.60 22.24
N ALA A 29 48.38 -4.85 21.15
CA ALA A 29 48.21 -5.36 19.78
C ALA A 29 49.27 -6.40 19.37
N THR A 30 50.43 -6.44 20.04
CA THR A 30 51.47 -7.44 19.77
C THR A 30 50.97 -8.86 20.03
N CYS A 31 50.14 -9.04 21.05
CA CYS A 31 49.55 -10.34 21.42
C CYS A 31 48.08 -10.45 20.99
N HIS A 32 47.33 -9.33 21.02
CA HIS A 32 45.91 -9.26 20.64
C HIS A 32 45.71 -8.73 19.21
N ALA A 33 46.57 -9.13 18.27
CA ALA A 33 46.59 -8.62 16.90
C ALA A 33 45.28 -8.83 16.11
N ARG A 34 44.42 -9.77 16.54
CA ARG A 34 43.13 -10.07 15.93
C ARG A 34 41.95 -9.36 16.59
N THR A 35 42.17 -8.73 17.74
CA THR A 35 41.12 -8.00 18.45
C THR A 35 40.86 -6.68 17.73
N GLN A 36 39.70 -6.57 17.13
CA GLN A 36 39.24 -5.33 16.51
C GLN A 36 38.33 -4.58 17.49
N ALA A 37 38.45 -3.26 17.52
CA ALA A 37 37.54 -2.42 18.28
C ALA A 37 36.47 -1.80 17.36
N PHE A 38 35.25 -1.67 17.87
CA PHE A 38 34.13 -1.09 17.14
C PHE A 38 34.44 0.34 16.68
N ALA A 39 34.16 0.64 15.42
CA ALA A 39 34.38 1.95 14.82
C ALA A 39 35.81 2.53 14.98
N ALA A 40 36.84 1.69 15.21
CA ALA A 40 38.23 2.13 15.36
C ALA A 40 38.78 2.90 14.14
N ASN A 41 38.22 2.64 12.95
CA ASN A 41 38.54 3.35 11.72
C ASN A 41 37.87 4.73 11.60
N LYS A 42 36.94 5.07 12.49
CA LYS A 42 36.19 6.34 12.49
C LYS A 42 36.50 7.19 13.72
N VAL A 43 36.71 6.55 14.86
CA VAL A 43 36.99 7.21 16.14
C VAL A 43 38.36 6.76 16.64
N PRO A 44 39.41 7.61 16.52
CA PRO A 44 40.78 7.24 16.91
C PRO A 44 40.89 6.75 18.36
N ALA A 45 40.09 7.31 19.27
CA ALA A 45 40.05 6.86 20.67
C ALA A 45 39.63 5.39 20.81
N HIS A 46 38.77 4.86 19.93
CA HIS A 46 38.38 3.45 19.97
C HIS A 46 39.51 2.51 19.49
N ALA A 47 40.47 3.02 18.71
CA ALA A 47 41.64 2.24 18.31
C ALA A 47 42.67 2.11 19.44
N ASN A 48 42.58 2.94 20.49
CA ASN A 48 43.45 2.85 21.66
C ASN A 48 42.77 2.03 22.77
N CYS A 49 43.26 0.81 23.03
CA CYS A 49 42.74 -0.10 24.04
C CYS A 49 42.61 0.57 25.42
N GLU A 50 43.56 1.42 25.79
CA GLU A 50 43.62 2.07 27.10
C GLU A 50 42.57 3.16 27.30
N SER A 51 41.91 3.60 26.22
CA SER A 51 40.80 4.55 26.30
C SER A 51 39.55 3.92 26.93
N CYS A 52 39.43 2.59 26.89
CA CYS A 52 38.30 1.84 27.43
C CYS A 52 38.72 0.88 28.55
N HIS A 53 39.90 0.27 28.45
CA HIS A 53 40.40 -0.74 29.35
C HIS A 53 41.52 -0.19 30.24
N SER A 54 41.58 -0.64 31.50
CA SER A 54 42.75 -0.38 32.33
C SER A 54 43.89 -1.33 31.93
N PRO A 55 45.12 -0.85 31.69
CA PRO A 55 46.26 -1.70 31.33
C PRO A 55 46.52 -2.84 32.32
N HIS A 56 46.26 -2.58 33.61
CA HIS A 56 46.43 -3.57 34.68
C HIS A 56 45.14 -4.25 35.12
N ASN A 57 44.02 -3.94 34.47
CA ASN A 57 42.74 -4.59 34.73
C ASN A 57 41.83 -4.50 33.49
N PRO A 58 42.21 -5.13 32.37
CA PRO A 58 41.51 -4.94 31.11
C PRO A 58 40.08 -5.51 31.13
N LEU A 59 39.79 -6.49 31.99
CA LEU A 59 38.47 -7.11 32.11
C LEU A 59 37.60 -6.58 33.26
N GLY A 60 38.15 -5.73 34.13
CA GLY A 60 37.47 -5.41 35.40
C GLY A 60 36.58 -4.17 35.38
N ALA A 61 36.60 -3.35 34.34
CA ALA A 61 35.68 -2.22 34.21
C ALA A 61 34.39 -2.67 33.49
N PRO A 62 33.20 -2.41 34.05
CA PRO A 62 31.95 -2.61 33.33
C PRO A 62 31.96 -1.75 32.05
N PRO A 63 31.59 -2.31 30.89
CA PRO A 63 31.59 -1.58 29.62
C PRO A 63 30.78 -0.27 29.68
N THR A 64 29.69 -0.27 30.45
CA THR A 64 28.84 0.91 30.68
C THR A 64 29.59 2.09 31.29
N GLN A 65 30.49 1.83 32.25
CA GLN A 65 31.31 2.88 32.87
C GLN A 65 32.37 3.43 31.91
N SER A 66 33.00 2.57 31.11
CA SER A 66 34.00 3.00 30.13
C SER A 66 33.38 3.86 29.03
N CYS A 67 32.21 3.46 28.51
CA CYS A 67 31.49 4.24 27.49
C CYS A 67 31.01 5.59 28.04
N ALA A 68 30.46 5.63 29.25
CA ALA A 68 29.88 6.84 29.84
C ALA A 68 30.89 7.97 30.11
N LYS A 69 32.20 7.65 30.23
CA LYS A 69 33.26 8.66 30.35
C LYS A 69 33.29 9.66 29.19
N CYS A 70 32.96 9.18 27.98
CA CYS A 70 32.89 10.03 26.78
C CYS A 70 31.46 10.24 26.29
N HIS A 71 30.59 9.23 26.45
CA HIS A 71 29.20 9.24 25.96
C HIS A 71 28.17 9.54 27.07
N GLY A 72 28.53 10.29 28.11
CA GLY A 72 27.63 10.56 29.26
C GLY A 72 26.31 11.26 28.92
N ASN A 73 26.23 11.90 27.74
CA ASN A 73 25.00 12.52 27.24
C ASN A 73 24.11 11.57 26.41
N VAL A 74 24.61 10.38 26.07
CA VAL A 74 23.84 9.38 25.34
C VAL A 74 22.99 8.60 26.33
N LYS A 75 21.69 8.84 26.30
CA LYS A 75 20.71 8.06 27.07
C LYS A 75 19.92 7.20 26.10
N ALA A 76 20.12 5.89 26.15
CA ALA A 76 19.33 4.96 25.34
C ALA A 76 17.95 4.80 25.98
N THR A 77 16.90 5.13 25.25
CA THR A 77 15.50 4.96 25.68
C THR A 77 14.88 3.82 24.89
N HIS A 78 15.12 2.60 25.34
CA HIS A 78 14.53 1.39 24.76
C HIS A 78 13.69 0.69 25.81
N ALA A 79 12.37 0.61 25.58
CA ALA A 79 11.48 -0.07 26.51
C ALA A 79 11.91 -1.54 26.67
N GLY A 80 11.99 -2.02 27.92
CA GLY A 80 12.32 -3.41 28.23
C GLY A 80 13.81 -3.72 28.42
N HIS A 81 14.71 -2.74 28.26
CA HIS A 81 16.13 -2.89 28.61
C HIS A 81 16.52 -1.90 29.71
N ALA A 82 17.54 -2.26 30.50
CA ALA A 82 18.20 -1.28 31.34
C ALA A 82 18.90 -0.27 30.42
N ASN A 83 18.46 0.99 30.49
CA ASN A 83 18.79 2.10 29.58
C ASN A 83 20.28 2.51 29.55
N ASP A 84 21.14 1.77 30.25
CA ASP A 84 22.58 1.98 30.41
C ASP A 84 23.45 0.88 29.80
N ARG A 85 22.87 -0.24 29.32
CA ARG A 85 23.62 -1.39 28.80
C ARG A 85 23.99 -1.24 27.32
N CYS A 86 24.93 -0.35 27.02
CA CYS A 86 25.36 -0.02 25.65
C CYS A 86 25.73 -1.25 24.79
N ILE A 87 26.37 -2.24 25.41
CA ILE A 87 26.90 -3.43 24.73
C ILE A 87 25.86 -4.53 24.48
N ASP A 88 24.63 -4.33 24.92
CA ASP A 88 23.53 -5.23 24.57
C ASP A 88 23.09 -5.00 23.11
N CYS A 89 23.36 -3.81 22.55
CA CYS A 89 23.11 -3.48 21.15
C CYS A 89 24.40 -3.25 20.36
N HIS A 90 25.44 -2.67 20.96
CA HIS A 90 26.73 -2.49 20.29
C HIS A 90 27.67 -3.64 20.59
N VAL A 91 28.48 -4.03 19.61
CA VAL A 91 29.49 -5.07 19.80
C VAL A 91 30.88 -4.43 19.83
N PRO A 92 31.50 -4.25 21.01
CA PRO A 92 32.80 -3.56 21.13
C PRO A 92 33.92 -4.25 20.36
N HIS A 93 33.83 -5.59 20.23
CA HIS A 93 34.78 -6.42 19.50
C HIS A 93 34.06 -7.31 18.49
N PRO A 94 33.83 -6.82 17.25
CA PRO A 94 33.07 -7.56 16.23
C PRO A 94 33.67 -8.92 15.84
N GLY A 95 34.97 -9.13 16.06
CA GLY A 95 35.65 -10.39 15.80
C GLY A 95 35.34 -11.50 16.81
N ASP A 96 34.86 -11.15 18.00
CA ASP A 96 34.67 -12.10 19.12
C ASP A 96 33.36 -12.89 18.98
N LYS A 97 32.42 -12.39 18.17
CA LYS A 97 31.17 -13.07 17.85
C LYS A 97 30.85 -12.82 16.38
N GLN A 98 30.45 -13.85 15.63
CA GLN A 98 29.94 -13.69 14.26
C GLN A 98 28.59 -12.97 14.29
N VAL A 99 28.62 -11.66 14.46
CA VAL A 99 27.44 -10.82 14.60
C VAL A 99 27.25 -10.04 13.31
N SER A 100 26.06 -10.17 12.72
CA SER A 100 25.68 -9.36 11.56
C SER A 100 25.43 -7.91 11.99
N LEU A 101 26.38 -7.03 11.68
CA LEU A 101 26.32 -5.59 11.91
C LEU A 101 25.65 -4.85 10.73
N ASN A 102 24.62 -5.46 10.14
CA ASN A 102 23.90 -4.90 8.99
C ASN A 102 22.82 -3.89 9.39
N SER A 103 22.88 -3.40 10.63
CA SER A 103 21.96 -2.37 11.09
C SER A 103 22.18 -1.07 10.29
N PRO A 104 21.10 -0.39 9.87
CA PRO A 104 21.16 0.97 9.33
C PRO A 104 21.80 1.98 10.30
N HIS A 105 21.88 1.65 11.59
CA HIS A 105 22.54 2.43 12.62
C HIS A 105 24.06 2.19 12.72
N GLY A 106 24.63 1.21 11.99
CA GLY A 106 26.07 0.97 11.88
C GLY A 106 26.72 0.50 13.19
N SER A 107 27.36 -0.67 13.17
CA SER A 107 28.04 -1.29 14.33
C SER A 107 27.17 -1.61 15.56
N ALA A 108 25.85 -1.54 15.41
CA ALA A 108 24.88 -2.15 16.32
C ALA A 108 24.31 -3.45 15.72
N LEU A 109 23.77 -4.30 16.59
CA LEU A 109 22.90 -5.40 16.21
C LEU A 109 21.75 -4.88 15.34
N SER A 110 21.37 -5.67 14.32
CA SER A 110 20.18 -5.36 13.54
C SER A 110 18.95 -5.45 14.44
N CYS A 111 18.01 -4.53 14.32
CA CYS A 111 16.78 -4.50 15.14
C CYS A 111 16.03 -5.85 15.07
N SER A 112 16.03 -6.51 13.91
CA SER A 112 15.38 -7.80 13.69
C SER A 112 15.99 -8.97 14.46
N THR A 113 17.22 -8.86 15.01
CA THR A 113 17.79 -9.93 15.85
C THR A 113 17.07 -10.08 17.18
N CYS A 114 16.43 -9.00 17.66
CA CYS A 114 15.63 -9.01 18.89
C CYS A 114 14.13 -8.89 18.58
N HIS A 115 13.74 -8.09 17.58
CA HIS A 115 12.35 -7.94 17.15
C HIS A 115 11.99 -8.98 16.08
N THR A 116 11.87 -10.25 16.48
CA THR A 116 11.68 -11.41 15.60
C THR A 116 10.40 -11.39 14.74
N LYS A 117 9.45 -10.49 15.03
CA LYS A 117 8.29 -10.23 14.15
C LYS A 117 8.69 -9.51 12.85
N ALA A 118 9.83 -8.83 12.84
CA ALA A 118 10.42 -8.23 11.66
C ALA A 118 11.42 -9.21 11.03
N THR A 119 11.30 -9.48 9.74
CA THR A 119 12.25 -10.33 9.00
C THR A 119 13.58 -9.64 8.71
N SER A 120 13.65 -8.32 8.85
CA SER A 120 14.80 -7.43 8.61
C SER A 120 14.51 -6.04 9.19
N ASP A 121 15.53 -5.17 9.22
CA ASP A 121 15.40 -3.76 9.67
C ASP A 121 14.60 -2.87 8.69
N THR A 122 14.08 -3.45 7.60
CA THR A 122 13.20 -2.81 6.61
C THR A 122 11.90 -3.59 6.40
N ALA A 123 11.55 -4.54 7.28
CA ALA A 123 10.55 -5.58 7.02
C ALA A 123 9.12 -5.10 6.74
N PHE A 124 8.72 -3.94 7.26
CA PHE A 124 7.31 -3.52 7.27
C PHE A 124 6.90 -2.59 6.13
N HIS A 125 7.87 -2.01 5.43
CA HIS A 125 7.65 -1.10 4.31
C HIS A 125 8.46 -1.59 3.11
N ASN A 126 9.09 -0.69 2.35
CA ASN A 126 10.00 -1.06 1.28
C ASN A 126 11.46 -1.09 1.78
N ALA A 127 12.37 -1.64 0.98
CA ALA A 127 13.79 -1.79 1.32
C ALA A 127 14.53 -0.45 1.60
N LYS A 128 13.93 0.70 1.30
CA LYS A 128 14.48 2.03 1.58
C LYS A 128 14.00 2.61 2.92
N THR A 129 12.99 2.02 3.55
CA THR A 129 12.43 2.49 4.82
C THR A 129 12.96 1.65 5.97
N ALA A 130 14.12 2.03 6.49
CA ALA A 130 14.70 1.43 7.69
C ALA A 130 13.92 1.82 8.95
N CYS A 131 13.95 0.97 9.99
CA CYS A 131 13.45 1.29 11.34
C CYS A 131 13.92 2.68 11.81
N SER A 132 15.19 3.01 11.54
CA SER A 132 15.84 4.26 11.93
C SER A 132 15.29 5.53 11.24
N SER A 133 14.51 5.36 10.17
CA SER A 133 13.88 6.49 9.46
C SER A 133 12.71 7.07 10.27
N CYS A 134 12.11 6.25 11.13
CA CYS A 134 11.03 6.63 12.03
C CYS A 134 11.51 6.66 13.47
N HIS A 135 12.15 5.59 13.93
CA HIS A 135 12.69 5.48 15.28
C HIS A 135 14.08 6.10 15.33
N THR A 136 14.28 7.08 16.21
CA THR A 136 15.62 7.66 16.36
C THR A 136 16.48 6.72 17.20
N PRO A 137 17.71 6.36 16.78
CA PRO A 137 18.62 5.57 17.63
C PRO A 137 18.81 6.25 18.99
N HIS A 138 18.84 5.45 20.07
CA HIS A 138 18.81 5.91 21.46
C HIS A 138 17.53 6.66 21.89
N GLN A 139 16.65 7.02 20.97
CA GLN A 139 15.36 7.69 21.19
C GLN A 139 14.24 6.95 20.45
N PHE A 140 14.05 5.68 20.82
CA PHE A 140 13.19 4.77 20.07
C PHE A 140 11.70 5.03 20.29
N GLN A 141 11.34 5.70 21.38
CA GLN A 141 9.95 6.07 21.66
C GLN A 141 9.49 7.17 20.71
N LEU A 142 8.46 6.87 19.92
CA LEU A 142 7.77 7.85 19.09
C LEU A 142 6.64 8.47 19.90
N ALA A 143 6.74 9.77 20.22
CA ALA A 143 5.76 10.50 21.03
C ALA A 143 4.36 10.64 20.39
N SER A 144 4.16 10.25 19.12
CA SER A 144 2.91 10.52 18.39
C SER A 144 2.52 9.40 17.41
N SER A 145 2.66 8.15 17.83
CA SER A 145 2.19 6.98 17.07
C SER A 145 0.67 6.83 17.01
N ALA A 146 -0.08 7.58 17.82
CA ALA A 146 -1.53 7.40 18.00
C ALA A 146 -2.42 8.04 16.91
N THR A 147 -1.91 8.96 16.07
CA THR A 147 -2.78 9.81 15.21
C THR A 147 -2.43 9.82 13.72
N GLY A 148 -1.59 8.91 13.24
CA GLY A 148 -1.19 8.89 11.81
C GLY A 148 -0.28 10.05 11.38
N ALA A 149 0.10 10.94 12.32
CA ALA A 149 1.03 12.04 12.08
C ALA A 149 2.42 11.57 11.58
N VAL A 150 2.83 10.34 11.90
CA VAL A 150 4.07 9.76 11.35
C VAL A 150 3.92 9.39 9.86
N CYS A 151 2.73 8.96 9.44
CA CYS A 151 2.49 8.52 8.06
C CYS A 151 2.67 9.68 7.08
N VAL A 152 2.18 10.87 7.44
CA VAL A 152 2.14 12.05 6.56
C VAL A 152 3.50 12.65 6.25
N ARG A 153 4.55 12.27 7.01
CA ARG A 153 5.94 12.62 6.69
C ARG A 153 6.39 12.07 5.33
N CYS A 154 5.79 10.96 4.89
CA CYS A 154 6.03 10.34 3.59
C CYS A 154 4.77 10.32 2.70
N HIS A 155 3.58 10.20 3.31
CA HIS A 155 2.29 10.03 2.63
C HIS A 155 1.45 11.32 2.59
N ALA A 156 2.10 12.45 2.27
CA ALA A 156 1.41 13.74 2.19
C ALA A 156 0.36 13.78 1.07
N GLY A 157 0.59 13.07 -0.04
CA GLY A 157 -0.36 12.96 -1.15
C GLY A 157 -1.64 12.23 -0.73
N GLU A 158 -1.51 11.12 -0.01
CA GLU A 158 -2.65 10.38 0.52
C GLU A 158 -3.40 11.19 1.58
N GLN A 159 -2.70 11.89 2.47
CA GLN A 159 -3.33 12.81 3.43
C GLN A 159 -4.15 13.88 2.72
N HIS A 160 -3.61 14.45 1.66
CA HIS A 160 -4.33 15.44 0.87
C HIS A 160 -5.57 14.83 0.20
N ALA A 161 -5.45 13.64 -0.39
CA ALA A 161 -6.58 12.96 -1.03
C ALA A 161 -7.73 12.68 -0.03
N THR A 162 -7.41 12.18 1.17
CA THR A 162 -8.42 11.89 2.19
C THR A 162 -9.03 13.13 2.83
N SER A 163 -8.36 14.30 2.77
CA SER A 163 -8.82 15.54 3.41
C SER A 163 -10.22 16.01 2.99
N THR A 164 -10.67 15.62 1.79
CA THR A 164 -12.00 15.99 1.27
C THR A 164 -13.09 14.96 1.59
N SER A 165 -12.74 13.83 2.22
CA SER A 165 -13.64 12.69 2.45
C SER A 165 -13.69 12.36 3.95
N LYS A 166 -14.74 12.85 4.63
CA LYS A 166 -14.90 12.84 6.10
C LYS A 166 -14.77 11.46 6.78
N GLY A 167 -14.93 10.36 6.04
CA GLY A 167 -14.78 8.98 6.56
C GLY A 167 -13.40 8.35 6.33
N HIS A 168 -12.53 8.98 5.54
CA HIS A 168 -11.27 8.39 5.07
C HIS A 168 -10.03 9.01 5.73
N THR A 169 -10.20 10.01 6.60
CA THR A 169 -9.09 10.74 7.23
C THR A 169 -8.36 9.94 8.31
N GLU A 170 -8.98 8.88 8.84
CA GLU A 170 -8.40 8.03 9.86
C GLU A 170 -7.77 6.79 9.22
N CYS A 171 -6.51 6.91 8.83
CA CYS A 171 -5.81 5.89 8.04
C CYS A 171 -5.90 4.49 8.67
N ALA A 172 -5.84 4.39 10.01
CA ALA A 172 -5.88 3.12 10.75
C ALA A 172 -7.23 2.38 10.69
N LYS A 173 -8.30 3.02 10.20
CA LYS A 173 -9.59 2.35 9.94
C LYS A 173 -9.57 1.54 8.65
N CYS A 174 -8.69 1.88 7.72
CA CYS A 174 -8.53 1.14 6.47
C CYS A 174 -7.23 0.37 6.47
N HIS A 175 -6.13 1.01 6.86
CA HIS A 175 -4.80 0.43 6.95
C HIS A 175 -4.55 -0.18 8.33
N GLY A 176 -3.64 -1.17 8.37
CA GLY A 176 -3.10 -1.66 9.63
C GLY A 176 -2.20 -0.63 10.34
N THR A 177 -1.49 -1.09 11.35
CA THR A 177 -0.52 -0.26 12.06
C THR A 177 0.68 0.08 11.17
N VAL A 178 1.55 0.98 11.62
CA VAL A 178 2.82 1.30 10.93
C VAL A 178 3.75 0.09 10.74
N HIS A 179 3.56 -1.01 11.48
CA HIS A 179 4.27 -2.27 11.31
C HIS A 179 3.45 -3.34 10.55
N ALA A 180 2.30 -2.96 10.01
CA ALA A 180 1.48 -3.78 9.13
C ALA A 180 0.66 -2.90 8.15
N PRO A 181 1.31 -1.97 7.41
CA PRO A 181 0.60 -0.93 6.65
C PRO A 181 -0.23 -1.48 5.48
N HIS A 182 0.10 -2.68 5.00
CA HIS A 182 -0.54 -3.32 3.84
C HIS A 182 -1.87 -4.02 4.14
N LYS A 183 -2.26 -4.14 5.41
CA LYS A 183 -3.60 -4.64 5.75
C LYS A 183 -4.62 -3.58 5.37
N SER A 184 -5.39 -3.78 4.29
CA SER A 184 -6.44 -2.85 3.86
C SER A 184 -7.84 -3.43 4.08
N GLU A 185 -8.73 -2.69 4.73
CA GLU A 185 -10.14 -3.04 4.84
C GLU A 185 -10.84 -2.98 3.48
N SER A 186 -11.85 -3.84 3.29
CA SER A 186 -12.65 -3.86 2.06
C SER A 186 -13.56 -2.65 1.99
N CYS A 187 -13.67 -1.99 0.82
CA CYS A 187 -14.60 -0.88 0.62
C CYS A 187 -16.05 -1.25 1.00
N ALA A 188 -16.44 -2.52 0.79
CA ALA A 188 -17.78 -3.01 1.06
C ALA A 188 -18.15 -3.07 2.56
N SER A 189 -17.17 -3.01 3.47
CA SER A 189 -17.44 -3.00 4.91
C SER A 189 -18.16 -1.72 5.35
N CYS A 190 -17.92 -0.60 4.64
CA CYS A 190 -18.61 0.67 4.85
C CYS A 190 -19.57 1.02 3.69
N HIS A 191 -19.20 0.72 2.44
CA HIS A 191 -19.99 0.99 1.23
C HIS A 191 -20.84 -0.23 0.81
N GLY A 192 -21.58 -0.78 1.76
CA GLY A 192 -22.33 -2.01 1.56
C GLY A 192 -23.50 -1.88 0.57
N ALA A 193 -24.13 -0.70 0.49
CA ALA A 193 -25.23 -0.46 -0.44
C ALA A 193 -24.76 -0.47 -1.89
N GLU A 194 -23.63 0.20 -2.15
CA GLU A 194 -22.95 0.23 -3.44
C GLU A 194 -22.45 -1.16 -3.82
N ALA A 195 -21.79 -1.86 -2.90
CA ALA A 195 -21.27 -3.21 -3.14
C ALA A 195 -22.38 -4.21 -3.51
N LYS A 196 -23.54 -4.14 -2.86
CA LYS A 196 -24.69 -5.03 -3.14
C LYS A 196 -25.34 -4.79 -4.50
N THR A 197 -25.20 -3.59 -5.04
CA THR A 197 -25.88 -3.16 -6.28
C THR A 197 -24.93 -2.95 -7.44
N ALA A 198 -23.63 -3.22 -7.24
CA ALA A 198 -22.61 -3.20 -8.28
C ALA A 198 -22.95 -4.22 -9.38
N PRO A 199 -23.07 -3.78 -10.65
CA PRO A 199 -23.28 -4.66 -11.78
C PRO A 199 -22.14 -5.67 -11.94
N ALA A 200 -22.42 -6.74 -12.68
CA ALA A 200 -21.37 -7.67 -13.10
C ALA A 200 -20.22 -6.91 -13.78
N GLY A 201 -18.98 -7.29 -13.45
CA GLY A 201 -17.77 -6.60 -13.93
C GLY A 201 -17.38 -5.33 -13.15
N HIS A 202 -18.23 -4.82 -12.25
CA HIS A 202 -18.00 -3.56 -11.51
C HIS A 202 -17.67 -3.74 -10.02
N ALA A 203 -17.48 -4.99 -9.56
CA ALA A 203 -17.20 -5.31 -8.15
C ALA A 203 -15.85 -4.75 -7.64
N LYS A 204 -14.88 -4.48 -8.53
CA LYS A 204 -13.58 -3.91 -8.16
C LYS A 204 -13.67 -2.39 -8.14
N CYS A 205 -14.09 -1.82 -7.02
CA CYS A 205 -14.35 -0.38 -6.82
C CYS A 205 -13.19 0.51 -7.32
N VAL A 206 -11.95 0.14 -6.99
CA VAL A 206 -10.73 0.87 -7.36
C VAL A 206 -10.43 0.89 -8.86
N SER A 207 -11.21 0.19 -9.69
CA SER A 207 -11.10 0.30 -11.15
C SER A 207 -11.64 1.64 -11.63
N CYS A 208 -12.73 2.11 -11.01
CA CYS A 208 -13.39 3.38 -11.34
C CYS A 208 -13.16 4.47 -10.30
N HIS A 209 -13.05 4.13 -9.01
CA HIS A 209 -12.86 5.07 -7.92
C HIS A 209 -11.40 5.19 -7.50
N THR A 210 -10.99 6.35 -6.99
CA THR A 210 -9.74 6.46 -6.25
C THR A 210 -9.93 5.92 -4.82
N PRO A 211 -8.95 5.20 -4.26
CA PRO A 211 -9.10 4.52 -2.97
C PRO A 211 -9.17 5.49 -1.78
N HIS A 212 -8.51 6.65 -1.84
CA HIS A 212 -8.36 7.54 -0.70
C HIS A 212 -9.42 8.64 -0.64
N ASP A 213 -9.86 9.19 -1.78
CA ASP A 213 -10.95 10.17 -1.79
C ASP A 213 -12.32 9.54 -2.10
N GLY A 214 -12.36 8.29 -2.58
CA GLY A 214 -13.59 7.59 -2.96
C GLY A 214 -14.28 8.15 -4.21
N LYS A 215 -13.73 9.18 -4.85
CA LYS A 215 -14.29 9.82 -6.04
C LYS A 215 -14.03 8.96 -7.27
N GLN A 216 -14.90 9.11 -8.26
CA GLN A 216 -14.62 8.54 -9.58
C GLN A 216 -13.34 9.18 -10.15
N LYS A 217 -12.46 8.35 -10.70
CA LYS A 217 -11.23 8.79 -11.34
C LYS A 217 -11.54 9.79 -12.45
N ALA A 218 -10.75 10.85 -12.51
CA ALA A 218 -10.86 11.85 -13.57
C ALA A 218 -10.77 11.18 -14.96
N GLY A 219 -11.66 11.55 -15.87
CA GLY A 219 -11.72 10.99 -17.22
C GLY A 219 -12.35 9.61 -17.35
N GLN A 220 -12.55 8.86 -16.25
CA GLN A 220 -13.33 7.61 -16.33
C GLN A 220 -14.80 7.93 -16.53
N THR A 221 -15.37 7.40 -17.61
CA THR A 221 -16.79 7.51 -17.96
C THR A 221 -17.30 6.15 -18.38
N CYS A 222 -18.61 5.98 -18.57
CA CYS A 222 -19.14 4.70 -19.05
C CYS A 222 -18.50 4.30 -20.39
N ALA A 223 -18.28 5.27 -21.28
CA ALA A 223 -17.76 5.06 -22.62
C ALA A 223 -16.28 4.65 -22.67
N THR A 224 -15.50 4.83 -21.60
CA THR A 224 -14.09 4.38 -21.58
C THR A 224 -13.96 2.86 -21.66
N CYS A 225 -14.98 2.13 -21.22
CA CYS A 225 -15.05 0.66 -21.31
C CYS A 225 -16.18 0.21 -22.23
N HIS A 226 -17.30 0.94 -22.26
CA HIS A 226 -18.46 0.67 -23.11
C HIS A 226 -18.45 1.53 -24.37
N ALA A 227 -17.36 1.47 -25.15
CA ALA A 227 -17.15 2.34 -26.31
C ALA A 227 -18.23 2.18 -27.40
N LYS A 228 -18.71 0.94 -27.58
CA LYS A 228 -19.79 0.62 -28.53
C LYS A 228 -21.09 1.31 -28.11
N GLU A 229 -21.49 1.12 -26.86
CA GLU A 229 -22.71 1.70 -26.30
C GLU A 229 -22.61 3.22 -26.19
N GLY A 230 -21.43 3.75 -25.83
CA GLY A 230 -21.14 5.18 -25.78
C GLY A 230 -21.21 5.88 -27.14
N SER A 231 -21.12 5.12 -28.24
CA SER A 231 -21.31 5.61 -29.60
C SER A 231 -22.76 5.52 -30.09
N SER A 232 -23.66 4.92 -29.30
CA SER A 232 -25.06 4.74 -29.68
C SER A 232 -25.84 6.05 -29.64
N ALA A 233 -27.00 6.09 -30.32
CA ALA A 233 -27.88 7.24 -30.29
C ALA A 233 -28.39 7.56 -28.87
N HIS A 234 -28.64 6.54 -28.04
CA HIS A 234 -29.10 6.71 -26.67
C HIS A 234 -28.02 7.24 -25.71
N ALA A 235 -26.74 7.15 -26.06
CA ALA A 235 -25.66 7.75 -25.25
C ALA A 235 -25.76 9.28 -25.18
N LYS A 236 -26.50 9.91 -26.12
CA LYS A 236 -26.71 11.36 -26.22
C LYS A 236 -27.95 11.86 -25.48
N VAL A 237 -28.70 10.98 -24.83
CA VAL A 237 -29.88 11.37 -24.04
C VAL A 237 -29.45 12.28 -22.88
N ALA A 238 -30.22 13.35 -22.64
CA ALA A 238 -29.99 14.24 -21.51
C ALA A 238 -30.09 13.47 -20.19
N GLY A 239 -29.06 13.56 -19.35
CA GLY A 239 -28.91 12.75 -18.13
C GLY A 239 -28.03 11.50 -18.31
N GLY A 240 -27.63 11.18 -19.54
CA GLY A 240 -26.65 10.14 -19.87
C GLY A 240 -27.12 8.73 -19.52
N CYS A 241 -26.16 7.80 -19.38
CA CYS A 241 -26.44 6.37 -19.18
C CYS A 241 -27.29 6.09 -17.93
N ALA A 242 -27.21 6.96 -16.90
CA ALA A 242 -27.88 6.79 -15.62
C ALA A 242 -29.42 6.86 -15.68
N THR A 243 -29.97 7.38 -16.79
CA THR A 243 -31.42 7.44 -17.02
C THR A 243 -32.03 6.07 -17.30
N CYS A 244 -31.21 5.10 -17.74
CA CYS A 244 -31.63 3.74 -18.07
C CYS A 244 -30.87 2.68 -17.28
N HIS A 245 -29.63 2.96 -16.87
CA HIS A 245 -28.79 2.05 -16.11
C HIS A 245 -28.54 2.59 -14.70
N ARG A 246 -28.56 1.72 -13.71
CA ARG A 246 -28.03 2.02 -12.38
C ARG A 246 -26.55 1.67 -12.33
N PRO A 247 -25.64 2.63 -12.07
CA PRO A 247 -24.23 2.34 -11.89
C PRO A 247 -23.99 1.49 -10.64
N HIS A 248 -24.47 1.95 -9.48
CA HIS A 248 -24.56 1.25 -8.19
C HIS A 248 -25.02 2.25 -7.11
N GLY A 249 -25.34 1.75 -5.93
CA GLY A 249 -25.87 2.54 -4.82
C GLY A 249 -27.33 2.96 -5.07
N PRO A 250 -27.81 4.02 -4.41
CA PRO A 250 -29.19 4.48 -4.56
C PRO A 250 -29.43 5.29 -5.86
N SER A 251 -28.37 5.59 -6.63
CA SER A 251 -28.46 6.48 -7.80
C SER A 251 -28.74 5.71 -9.09
N GLY A 252 -29.61 6.26 -9.94
CA GLY A 252 -30.01 5.67 -11.24
C GLY A 252 -31.24 4.76 -11.14
N VAL A 253 -31.74 4.32 -12.29
CA VAL A 253 -32.95 3.47 -12.37
C VAL A 253 -32.60 1.99 -12.27
N ALA A 254 -33.35 1.23 -11.46
CA ALA A 254 -33.09 -0.20 -11.27
C ALA A 254 -33.27 -1.02 -12.56
N SER A 255 -34.15 -0.55 -13.45
CA SER A 255 -34.41 -1.11 -14.78
C SER A 255 -34.69 0.02 -15.78
N PRO A 256 -34.40 -0.16 -17.07
CA PRO A 256 -34.72 0.84 -18.10
C PRO A 256 -36.23 1.18 -18.09
N PRO A 257 -36.60 2.47 -18.24
CA PRO A 257 -38.00 2.85 -18.35
C PRO A 257 -38.62 2.31 -19.65
N ALA A 258 -39.95 2.22 -19.68
CA ALA A 258 -40.66 1.81 -20.89
C ALA A 258 -40.36 2.78 -22.05
N CYS A 259 -40.16 2.27 -23.27
CA CYS A 259 -39.76 3.09 -24.42
C CYS A 259 -40.69 4.30 -24.66
N ALA A 260 -42.00 4.09 -24.41
CA ALA A 260 -43.04 5.11 -24.56
C ALA A 260 -42.95 6.28 -23.58
N THR A 261 -42.15 6.19 -22.50
CA THR A 261 -41.94 7.33 -21.59
C THR A 261 -41.15 8.45 -22.27
N CYS A 262 -40.27 8.11 -23.22
CA CYS A 262 -39.45 9.05 -23.98
C CYS A 262 -39.91 9.17 -25.44
N HIS A 263 -40.29 8.07 -26.07
CA HIS A 263 -40.76 8.05 -27.47
C HIS A 263 -42.28 8.12 -27.54
N LYS A 264 -42.82 9.32 -27.39
CA LYS A 264 -44.28 9.56 -27.42
C LYS A 264 -44.85 9.56 -28.84
N ASP A 265 -44.06 10.00 -29.81
CA ASP A 265 -44.46 10.11 -31.21
C ASP A 265 -43.74 9.04 -32.05
N LEU A 266 -44.43 7.92 -32.28
CA LEU A 266 -43.88 6.76 -32.98
C LEU A 266 -44.51 6.62 -34.38
N GLY A 267 -44.05 7.43 -35.33
CA GLY A 267 -44.48 7.32 -36.73
C GLY A 267 -43.94 6.07 -37.45
N GLY A 268 -44.46 5.75 -38.64
CA GLY A 268 -43.91 4.69 -39.49
C GLY A 268 -44.68 3.38 -39.41
N MET A 269 -44.01 2.26 -39.13
CA MET A 269 -44.64 0.92 -39.05
C MET A 269 -45.03 0.50 -37.63
N HIS A 270 -45.03 1.42 -36.67
CA HIS A 270 -45.38 1.15 -35.29
C HIS A 270 -46.90 0.97 -35.17
N ARG A 271 -47.34 -0.29 -35.02
CA ARG A 271 -48.75 -0.63 -34.82
C ARG A 271 -48.92 -1.19 -33.42
N ILE A 272 -48.99 -0.28 -32.45
CA ILE A 272 -48.89 -0.56 -31.01
C ILE A 272 -50.20 -1.16 -30.47
N LYS A 273 -51.33 -0.94 -31.15
CA LYS A 273 -52.62 -1.56 -30.84
C LYS A 273 -52.96 -2.67 -31.83
N ALA A 274 -53.40 -3.80 -31.31
CA ALA A 274 -53.88 -4.91 -32.12
C ALA A 274 -55.21 -4.54 -32.81
N LYS A 275 -55.42 -5.02 -34.04
CA LYS A 275 -56.78 -5.11 -34.60
C LYS A 275 -57.39 -6.42 -34.12
N ALA A 276 -58.72 -6.54 -34.11
CA ALA A 276 -59.41 -7.78 -33.78
C ALA A 276 -58.78 -8.98 -34.52
N GLY A 277 -58.20 -9.92 -33.76
CA GLY A 277 -57.54 -11.12 -34.28
C GLY A 277 -56.09 -10.98 -34.75
N GLY A 278 -55.41 -9.85 -34.55
CA GLY A 278 -54.02 -9.63 -34.99
C GLY A 278 -53.03 -9.31 -33.86
N LEU A 279 -51.72 -9.39 -34.17
CA LEU A 279 -50.62 -9.04 -33.25
C LEU A 279 -50.27 -7.55 -33.33
N ALA A 280 -49.93 -6.95 -32.17
CA ALA A 280 -49.41 -5.60 -32.07
C ALA A 280 -47.89 -5.60 -31.92
N HIS A 281 -47.20 -4.60 -32.47
CA HIS A 281 -45.77 -4.38 -32.28
C HIS A 281 -45.48 -3.64 -30.96
N ALA A 282 -46.08 -4.09 -29.85
CA ALA A 282 -45.95 -3.45 -28.54
C ALA A 282 -44.59 -3.72 -27.88
N ALA A 283 -43.95 -4.86 -28.19
CA ALA A 283 -42.62 -5.21 -27.69
C ALA A 283 -41.52 -4.62 -28.60
N CYS A 284 -41.12 -3.37 -28.32
CA CYS A 284 -40.14 -2.63 -29.15
C CYS A 284 -38.82 -3.41 -29.34
N ALA A 285 -38.39 -4.12 -28.28
CA ALA A 285 -37.15 -4.89 -28.25
C ALA A 285 -37.13 -6.13 -29.18
N THR A 286 -38.28 -6.53 -29.72
CA THR A 286 -38.37 -7.64 -30.68
C THR A 286 -37.78 -7.26 -32.05
N CYS A 287 -37.77 -5.97 -32.39
CA CYS A 287 -37.20 -5.46 -33.65
C CYS A 287 -36.02 -4.50 -33.43
N HIS A 288 -36.02 -3.75 -32.32
CA HIS A 288 -35.00 -2.75 -32.01
C HIS A 288 -34.03 -3.27 -30.94
N ALA A 289 -32.74 -3.08 -31.16
CA ALA A 289 -31.72 -3.22 -30.13
C ALA A 289 -31.35 -1.82 -29.60
N GLN A 290 -31.33 -1.67 -28.28
CA GLN A 290 -31.32 -0.37 -27.58
C GLN A 290 -30.02 0.41 -27.76
N HIS A 291 -28.92 -0.23 -28.14
CA HIS A 291 -27.64 0.43 -28.42
C HIS A 291 -27.21 0.29 -29.89
N GLU A 292 -28.11 -0.16 -30.75
CA GLU A 292 -27.87 -0.28 -32.19
C GLU A 292 -28.66 0.78 -32.96
N PRO A 293 -28.23 1.12 -34.19
CA PRO A 293 -29.05 1.91 -35.09
C PRO A 293 -30.41 1.26 -35.33
N ALA A 294 -31.46 2.07 -35.48
CA ALA A 294 -32.79 1.56 -35.82
C ALA A 294 -32.74 0.79 -37.15
N LYS A 295 -33.09 -0.49 -37.11
CA LYS A 295 -33.15 -1.35 -38.29
C LYS A 295 -34.55 -1.28 -38.88
N ALA A 296 -34.64 -1.03 -40.18
CA ALA A 296 -35.88 -1.06 -40.96
C ALA A 296 -35.75 -2.02 -42.16
N ASP A 297 -34.77 -2.92 -42.09
CA ASP A 297 -34.43 -3.84 -43.17
C ASP A 297 -35.53 -4.88 -43.33
N ARG A 298 -35.87 -5.21 -44.57
CA ARG A 298 -36.89 -6.22 -44.91
C ARG A 298 -36.70 -7.55 -44.17
N ALA A 299 -35.45 -7.95 -43.94
CA ALA A 299 -35.12 -9.18 -43.21
C ALA A 299 -35.71 -9.22 -41.78
N VAL A 300 -35.75 -8.09 -41.07
CA VAL A 300 -36.33 -8.00 -39.72
C VAL A 300 -37.84 -8.23 -39.77
N CYS A 301 -38.53 -7.75 -40.80
CA CYS A 301 -39.97 -8.00 -40.93
C CYS A 301 -40.25 -9.46 -41.30
N LEU A 302 -39.44 -10.04 -42.19
CA LEU A 302 -39.63 -11.41 -42.69
C LEU A 302 -39.27 -12.49 -41.65
N SER A 303 -38.65 -12.15 -40.53
CA SER A 303 -38.45 -13.11 -39.43
C SER A 303 -39.77 -13.56 -38.80
N CYS A 304 -40.83 -12.75 -38.92
CA CYS A 304 -42.17 -13.07 -38.42
C CYS A 304 -43.22 -13.11 -39.55
N HIS A 305 -43.09 -12.25 -40.57
CA HIS A 305 -43.99 -12.19 -41.72
C HIS A 305 -43.47 -13.03 -42.89
N THR A 306 -43.24 -14.32 -42.66
CA THR A 306 -42.75 -15.25 -43.69
C THR A 306 -43.71 -15.38 -44.87
N ASP A 307 -45.01 -15.17 -44.62
CA ASP A 307 -46.09 -15.12 -45.61
C ASP A 307 -45.96 -13.95 -46.61
N ARG A 308 -45.09 -12.97 -46.32
CA ARG A 308 -44.85 -11.79 -47.18
C ARG A 308 -43.55 -11.85 -47.95
N LYS A 309 -42.85 -12.98 -47.95
CA LYS A 309 -41.54 -13.13 -48.61
C LYS A 309 -41.58 -12.87 -50.11
N ASP A 310 -42.68 -13.19 -50.79
CA ASP A 310 -42.79 -13.00 -52.25
C ASP A 310 -43.45 -11.65 -52.62
N HIS A 311 -43.97 -10.93 -51.62
CA HIS A 311 -44.52 -9.61 -51.83
C HIS A 311 -43.40 -8.59 -52.03
N GLN A 312 -43.37 -7.96 -53.21
CA GLN A 312 -42.37 -6.96 -53.61
C GLN A 312 -40.93 -7.43 -53.32
N PRO A 313 -40.43 -8.46 -54.05
CA PRO A 313 -39.19 -9.17 -53.69
C PRO A 313 -37.93 -8.31 -53.76
N THR A 314 -37.95 -7.22 -54.53
CA THR A 314 -36.83 -6.29 -54.70
C THR A 314 -36.82 -5.16 -53.68
N ALA A 315 -37.85 -5.01 -52.85
CA ALA A 315 -37.90 -3.95 -51.85
C ALA A 315 -36.85 -4.19 -50.76
N ALA A 316 -36.01 -3.19 -50.47
CA ALA A 316 -35.04 -3.28 -49.37
C ALA A 316 -35.68 -3.05 -47.99
N LYS A 317 -36.78 -2.28 -47.94
CA LYS A 317 -37.48 -1.87 -46.71
C LYS A 317 -38.99 -1.82 -46.95
N CYS A 318 -39.77 -2.11 -45.91
CA CYS A 318 -41.23 -2.14 -45.98
C CYS A 318 -41.88 -0.78 -45.66
N ASN A 319 -41.19 0.08 -44.91
CA ASN A 319 -41.74 1.34 -44.38
C ASN A 319 -41.96 2.45 -45.43
N GLY A 320 -41.46 2.28 -46.66
CA GLY A 320 -41.75 3.22 -47.75
C GLY A 320 -43.17 3.10 -48.29
N CYS A 321 -43.75 1.89 -48.22
CA CYS A 321 -45.11 1.61 -48.72
C CYS A 321 -46.10 1.33 -47.59
N HIS A 322 -45.63 0.77 -46.48
CA HIS A 322 -46.44 0.47 -45.31
C HIS A 322 -46.16 1.50 -44.22
N VAL A 323 -46.82 2.66 -44.30
CA VAL A 323 -46.82 3.67 -43.24
C VAL A 323 -48.14 3.55 -42.50
N PHE A 324 -48.10 3.03 -41.28
CA PHE A 324 -49.22 3.09 -40.34
C PHE A 324 -49.16 4.46 -39.67
N LYS A 325 -50.05 5.35 -40.07
CA LYS A 325 -50.36 6.52 -39.24
C LYS A 325 -51.36 6.05 -38.18
N ASP A 326 -51.21 6.56 -36.97
CA ASP A 326 -52.22 6.39 -35.91
C ASP A 326 -53.60 6.90 -36.39
#